data_AF-A0A7S0ASI7-F1
#
_entry.id   AF-A0A7S0ASI7-F1
#
_cell.length_a   1.000
_cell.length_b   1.000
_cell.length_c   1.000
_cell.angle_alpha   90.00
_cell.angle_beta   90.00
_cell.angle_gamma   90.00
#
_symmetry.space_group_name_H-M   'P 1'
#
loop_
_entity.id
_entity.type
_entity.pdbx_description
1 polymer ?
#
loop_
_entity_poly.entity_id
_entity_poly.type
_entity_poly.pdbx_seq_one_letter_code
_entity_poly.pdbx_strand_id
1 'polypeptide(L)'
;SPEACPPEFAKAFLADGGQRFVLHPSYDIWSLGTLIYELATGQPLFDDMNPLDITKTLPTYKPGEDLFGAIPDDEVRDIVKQCLQPDPKSRPTISQLSKHPYLPSGFNLFRGLRR
;
A
#
# COMPACT_ATOMS: atom_id res chain seq x y z
N SER A 1 -6.00 -4.35 -9.86
CA SER A 1 -6.73 -5.55 -9.39
C SER A 1 -7.27 -5.28 -8.00
N PRO A 2 -8.27 -6.04 -7.51
CA PRO A 2 -8.89 -5.83 -6.19
C PRO A 2 -7.88 -5.91 -5.03
N GLU A 3 -6.80 -6.69 -5.15
CA GLU A 3 -5.74 -6.75 -4.13
C GLU A 3 -5.03 -5.41 -3.87
N ALA A 4 -5.03 -4.49 -4.84
CA ALA A 4 -4.43 -3.16 -4.68
C ALA A 4 -5.41 -2.10 -4.16
N CYS A 5 -6.68 -2.45 -3.93
CA CYS A 5 -7.70 -1.52 -3.45
C CYS A 5 -7.58 -1.33 -1.93
N PRO A 6 -7.70 -0.09 -1.43
CA PRO A 6 -7.63 0.17 0.00
C PRO A 6 -8.97 -0.15 0.72
N PRO A 7 -8.94 -0.34 2.05
CA PRO A 7 -10.12 -0.65 2.86
C PRO A 7 -11.32 0.29 2.66
N GLU A 8 -11.07 1.60 2.52
CA GLU A 8 -12.12 2.60 2.31
C GLU A 8 -12.87 2.44 0.98
N PHE A 9 -12.17 2.01 -0.07
CA PHE A 9 -12.80 1.74 -1.36
C PHE A 9 -13.61 0.45 -1.30
N ALA A 10 -13.05 -0.61 -0.72
CA ALA A 10 -13.79 -1.85 -0.51
C ALA A 10 -15.09 -1.61 0.28
N LYS A 11 -15.04 -0.78 1.33
CA LYS A 11 -16.22 -0.39 2.11
C LYS A 11 -17.26 0.38 1.28
N ALA A 12 -16.83 1.32 0.44
CA ALA A 12 -17.74 2.04 -0.45
C ALA A 12 -18.33 1.11 -1.54
N PHE A 13 -17.51 0.25 -2.13
CA PHE A 13 -17.93 -0.73 -3.12
C PHE A 13 -18.99 -1.69 -2.58
N LEU A 14 -18.79 -2.22 -1.37
CA LEU A 14 -19.77 -3.08 -0.71
C LEU A 14 -21.05 -2.35 -0.32
N ALA A 15 -21.00 -1.03 -0.08
CA ALA A 15 -22.16 -0.25 0.34
C ALA A 15 -23.07 0.17 -0.83
N ASP A 16 -22.50 0.66 -1.94
CA ASP A 16 -23.27 1.17 -3.07
C ASP A 16 -22.62 0.94 -4.45
N GLY A 17 -21.69 -0.01 -4.55
CA GLY A 17 -20.92 -0.24 -5.77
C GLY A 17 -19.84 0.83 -6.03
N GLY A 18 -19.56 1.70 -5.05
CA GLY A 18 -18.56 2.74 -5.16
C GLY A 18 -19.05 3.99 -5.88
N GLN A 19 -20.37 4.13 -6.09
CA GLN A 19 -20.96 5.24 -6.85
C GLN A 19 -20.65 6.61 -6.24
N ARG A 20 -20.49 6.66 -4.91
CA ARG A 20 -20.20 7.90 -4.16
C ARG A 20 -18.77 7.98 -3.65
N PHE A 21 -17.89 7.08 -4.08
CA PHE A 21 -16.51 7.10 -3.63
C PHE A 21 -15.77 8.31 -4.19
N VAL A 22 -15.14 9.07 -3.30
CA VAL A 22 -14.28 10.20 -3.67
C VAL A 22 -12.84 9.75 -3.53
N LEU A 23 -12.10 9.77 -4.63
CA LEU A 23 -10.69 9.41 -4.66
C LEU A 23 -9.86 10.46 -3.91
N HIS A 24 -8.91 9.99 -3.10
CA HIS A 24 -7.96 10.82 -2.36
C HIS A 24 -6.54 10.29 -2.57
N PRO A 25 -5.48 11.13 -2.56
CA PRO A 25 -4.10 10.68 -2.75
C PRO A 25 -3.63 9.57 -1.80
N SER A 26 -4.25 9.42 -0.63
CA SER A 26 -4.00 8.30 0.29
C SER A 26 -4.31 6.93 -0.32
N TYR A 27 -5.12 6.87 -1.38
CA TYR A 27 -5.36 5.66 -2.16
C TYR A 27 -4.05 5.17 -2.79
N ASP A 28 -3.33 6.06 -3.48
CA ASP A 28 -2.06 5.72 -4.14
C ASP A 28 -1.00 5.29 -3.13
N ILE A 29 -1.02 5.85 -1.92
CA ILE A 29 -0.12 5.45 -0.83
C ILE A 29 -0.36 4.00 -0.40
N TRP A 30 -1.62 3.56 -0.35
CA TRP A 30 -1.93 2.15 -0.08
C TRP A 30 -1.42 1.25 -1.20
N SER A 31 -1.75 1.56 -2.45
CA SER A 31 -1.33 0.77 -3.60
C SER A 31 0.20 0.73 -3.76
N LEU A 32 0.90 1.79 -3.36
CA LEU A 32 2.36 1.80 -3.26
C LEU A 32 2.85 0.84 -2.16
N GLY A 33 2.19 0.83 -1.00
CA GLY A 33 2.50 -0.12 0.08
C GLY A 33 2.35 -1.58 -0.35
N THR A 34 1.26 -1.91 -1.06
CA THR A 34 1.04 -3.27 -1.57
C THR A 34 2.11 -3.67 -2.59
N LEU A 35 2.51 -2.72 -3.45
CA LEU A 35 3.56 -2.96 -4.44
C LEU A 35 4.93 -3.16 -3.78
N ILE A 36 5.32 -2.31 -2.81
CA ILE A 36 6.60 -2.46 -2.12
C ILE A 36 6.65 -3.79 -1.35
N TYR A 37 5.54 -4.17 -0.70
CA TYR A 37 5.42 -5.48 -0.07
C TYR A 37 5.71 -6.62 -1.06
N GLU A 38 5.02 -6.62 -2.20
CA GLU A 38 5.17 -7.67 -3.22
C GLU A 38 6.58 -7.73 -3.80
N LEU A 39 7.22 -6.58 -4.01
CA LEU A 39 8.61 -6.52 -4.45
C LEU A 39 9.59 -7.05 -3.40
N ALA A 40 9.30 -6.83 -2.12
CA ALA A 40 10.17 -7.23 -1.01
C ALA A 40 10.07 -8.73 -0.67
N THR A 41 8.87 -9.30 -0.80
CA THR A 41 8.60 -10.70 -0.43
C THR A 41 8.56 -11.63 -1.65
N GLY A 42 8.37 -11.07 -2.84
CA GLY A 42 8.08 -11.84 -4.06
C GLY A 42 6.68 -12.44 -4.08
N GLN A 43 5.80 -12.06 -3.15
CA GLN A 43 4.44 -12.60 -2.97
C GLN A 43 3.42 -11.46 -2.86
N PRO A 44 2.22 -11.60 -3.45
CA PRO A 44 1.18 -10.59 -3.33
C PRO A 44 0.72 -10.46 -1.86
N LEU A 45 0.23 -9.28 -1.48
CA LEU A 45 -0.25 -9.02 -0.11
C LEU A 45 -1.37 -9.97 0.32
N PHE A 46 -2.22 -10.36 -0.64
CA PHE A 46 -3.32 -11.30 -0.46
C PHE A 46 -3.10 -12.50 -1.37
N ASP A 47 -2.20 -13.38 -0.97
CA ASP A 47 -1.95 -14.62 -1.69
C ASP A 47 -3.11 -15.61 -1.53
N ASP A 48 -3.37 -16.42 -2.55
CA ASP A 48 -4.43 -17.43 -2.61
C ASP A 48 -5.87 -16.96 -2.30
N MET A 49 -6.13 -15.65 -2.31
CA MET A 49 -7.48 -15.09 -2.13
C MET A 49 -8.10 -14.67 -3.46
N ASN A 50 -9.36 -15.03 -3.70
CA ASN A 50 -10.08 -14.53 -4.85
C ASN A 50 -10.52 -13.05 -4.65
N PRO A 51 -10.73 -12.29 -5.74
CA PRO A 51 -11.17 -10.90 -5.72
C PRO A 51 -12.31 -10.54 -4.76
N LEU A 52 -13.34 -11.39 -4.65
CA LEU A 52 -14.51 -11.13 -3.82
C LEU A 52 -14.18 -11.30 -2.34
N ASP A 53 -13.38 -12.29 -1.99
CA ASP A 53 -12.97 -12.55 -0.61
C ASP A 53 -12.03 -11.46 -0.09
N ILE A 54 -11.12 -10.97 -0.95
CA ILE A 54 -10.29 -9.80 -0.65
C ILE A 54 -11.19 -8.59 -0.35
N THR A 55 -12.14 -8.30 -1.24
CA THR A 55 -13.06 -7.15 -1.10
C THR A 55 -13.88 -7.22 0.19
N LYS A 56 -14.33 -8.42 0.60
CA LYS A 56 -15.07 -8.62 1.86
C LYS A 56 -14.18 -8.50 3.10
N THR A 57 -12.90 -8.87 3.00
CA THR A 57 -11.96 -8.89 4.13
C THR A 57 -11.36 -7.52 4.41
N LEU A 58 -11.05 -6.76 3.35
CA LEU A 58 -10.40 -5.44 3.40
C LEU A 58 -11.01 -4.45 4.42
N PRO A 59 -12.35 -4.28 4.54
CA PRO A 59 -12.93 -3.33 5.48
C PRO A 59 -12.60 -3.58 6.96
N THR A 60 -12.29 -4.82 7.32
CA THR A 60 -11.91 -5.24 8.67
C THR A 60 -10.43 -5.65 8.78
N TYR A 61 -9.71 -5.58 7.67
CA TYR A 61 -8.33 -6.02 7.56
C TYR A 61 -7.42 -5.18 8.46
N LYS A 62 -6.60 -5.88 9.25
CA LYS A 62 -5.55 -5.30 10.07
C LYS A 62 -4.27 -6.07 9.73
N PRO A 63 -3.28 -5.42 9.11
CA PRO A 63 -1.98 -6.05 8.88
C PRO A 63 -1.42 -6.59 10.20
N GLY A 64 -1.17 -7.90 10.25
CA GLY A 64 -0.58 -8.56 11.42
C GLY A 64 0.95 -8.47 11.42
N GLU A 65 1.58 -8.75 12.57
CA GLU A 65 3.04 -8.78 12.66
C GLU A 65 3.67 -9.85 11.75
N ASP A 66 2.97 -10.98 11.49
CA ASP A 66 3.45 -12.02 10.58
C ASP A 66 3.66 -11.50 9.14
N LEU A 67 2.77 -10.62 8.69
CA LEU A 67 2.87 -10.02 7.36
C LEU A 67 4.14 -9.18 7.24
N PHE A 68 4.40 -8.35 8.24
CA PHE A 68 5.59 -7.50 8.24
C PHE A 68 6.87 -8.30 8.53
N GLY A 69 6.77 -9.40 9.28
CA GLY A 69 7.88 -10.33 9.52
C GLY A 69 8.39 -11.01 8.26
N ALA A 70 7.57 -11.12 7.20
CA ALA A 70 7.99 -11.62 5.89
C ALA A 70 8.98 -10.68 5.16
N ILE A 71 9.02 -9.40 5.52
CA ILE A 71 9.94 -8.42 4.95
C ILE A 71 11.24 -8.44 5.77
N PRO A 72 12.40 -8.83 5.19
CA PRO A 72 13.65 -8.95 5.93
C PRO A 72 14.31 -7.60 6.26
N ASP A 73 14.19 -6.62 5.37
CA ASP A 73 14.78 -5.29 5.52
C ASP A 73 13.90 -4.40 6.41
N ASP A 74 14.49 -3.84 7.48
CA ASP A 74 13.77 -3.05 8.47
C ASP A 74 13.24 -1.72 7.91
N GLU A 75 13.96 -1.07 6.99
CA GLU A 75 13.51 0.18 6.36
C GLU A 75 12.37 -0.08 5.37
N VAL A 76 12.45 -1.18 4.61
CA VAL A 76 11.35 -1.65 3.76
C VAL A 76 10.14 -2.00 4.61
N ARG A 77 10.34 -2.69 5.74
CA ARG A 77 9.26 -3.07 6.64
C ARG A 77 8.58 -1.82 7.21
N ASP A 78 9.34 -0.82 7.61
CA ASP A 78 8.80 0.43 8.15
C ASP A 78 8.00 1.21 7.10
N ILE A 79 8.53 1.40 5.89
CA ILE A 79 7.80 2.13 4.85
C ILE A 79 6.50 1.42 4.46
N VAL A 80 6.50 0.09 4.40
CA VAL A 80 5.29 -0.71 4.13
C VAL A 80 4.30 -0.58 5.29
N LYS A 81 4.75 -0.62 6.56
CA LYS A 81 3.91 -0.37 7.74
C LYS A 81 3.23 1.00 7.67
N GLN A 82 3.95 2.04 7.26
CA GLN A 82 3.38 3.39 7.12
C GLN A 82 2.34 3.49 5.99
N CYS A 83 2.57 2.81 4.87
CA CYS A 83 1.66 2.82 3.72
C CYS A 83 0.37 2.01 3.97
N LEU A 84 0.48 0.84 4.61
CA LEU A 84 -0.63 -0.10 4.83
C LEU A 84 -1.46 0.22 6.08
N GLN A 85 -1.71 1.50 6.35
CA GLN A 85 -2.59 1.91 7.44
C GLN A 85 -4.07 1.76 7.03
N PRO A 86 -4.90 1.08 7.84
CA PRO A 86 -6.33 0.91 7.53
C PRO A 86 -7.09 2.23 7.45
N ASP A 87 -6.76 3.19 8.33
CA ASP A 87 -7.29 4.55 8.25
C ASP A 87 -6.50 5.35 7.19
N PRO A 88 -7.14 5.84 6.10
CA PRO A 88 -6.46 6.65 5.09
C PRO A 88 -5.85 7.94 5.64
N LYS A 89 -6.35 8.46 6.77
CA LYS A 89 -5.79 9.68 7.41
C LYS A 89 -4.49 9.42 8.15
N SER A 90 -4.23 8.17 8.51
CA SER A 90 -2.99 7.74 9.16
C SER A 90 -1.88 7.43 8.16
N ARG A 91 -2.18 7.40 6.86
CA ARG A 91 -1.18 7.22 5.81
C ARG A 91 -0.40 8.51 5.59
N PRO A 92 0.93 8.44 5.38
CA PRO A 92 1.73 9.62 5.06
C PRO A 92 1.32 10.19 3.70
N THR A 93 1.50 11.50 3.54
CA THR A 93 1.48 12.11 2.21
C THR A 93 2.72 11.68 1.41
N ILE A 94 2.66 11.77 0.08
CA ILE A 94 3.82 11.45 -0.77
C ILE A 94 5.06 12.28 -0.41
N SER A 95 4.89 13.54 0.00
CA SER A 95 5.99 14.42 0.41
C SER A 95 6.58 14.07 1.78
N GLN A 96 5.82 13.41 2.65
CA GLN A 96 6.34 12.85 3.90
C GLN A 96 7.06 11.53 3.60
N LEU A 97 6.42 10.66 2.82
CA LEU A 97 6.95 9.36 2.43
C LEU A 97 8.27 9.48 1.66
N SER A 98 8.41 10.47 0.77
CA SER A 98 9.64 10.70 0.00
C SER A 98 10.87 11.06 0.83
N LYS A 99 10.71 11.31 2.14
CA LYS A 99 11.79 11.59 3.09
C LYS A 99 12.18 10.35 3.90
N HIS A 100 11.48 9.23 3.72
CA HIS A 100 11.76 7.97 4.39
C HIS A 100 13.15 7.45 4.01
N PRO A 101 13.96 6.90 4.94
CA PRO A 101 15.31 6.41 4.67
C PRO A 101 15.42 5.43 3.48
N TYR A 102 14.45 4.52 3.35
CA TYR A 102 14.34 3.60 2.22
C TYR A 102 14.30 4.30 0.85
N LEU A 103 13.70 5.50 0.77
CA LEU A 103 13.63 6.24 -0.47
C LEU A 103 14.82 7.19 -0.57
N PRO A 104 15.68 7.05 -1.59
CA PRO A 104 16.86 7.89 -1.70
C PRO A 104 16.46 9.36 -1.84
N SER A 105 17.12 10.22 -1.06
CA SER A 105 17.01 11.68 -1.19
C SER A 105 17.50 12.10 -2.58
N GLY A 106 16.56 12.31 -3.49
CA GLY A 106 16.84 12.64 -4.87
C GLY A 106 16.95 11.39 -5.75
N PHE A 107 15.80 10.92 -6.22
CA PHE A 107 15.69 10.05 -7.38
C PHE A 107 16.22 10.81 -8.62
N ASN A 108 17.55 10.92 -8.76
CA ASN A 108 18.19 11.43 -9.97
C ASN A 108 18.15 10.33 -11.03
N LEU A 109 16.95 10.01 -11.52
CA LEU A 109 16.71 9.06 -12.60
C LEU A 109 17.54 9.38 -13.86
N PHE A 110 18.02 10.63 -13.98
CA PHE A 110 18.78 11.15 -15.11
C PHE A 110 20.28 11.34 -14.87
N ARG A 111 20.85 10.95 -13.71
CA ARG A 111 22.29 11.13 -13.49
C ARG A 111 23.16 10.24 -14.38
N GLY A 112 22.61 9.15 -14.92
CA GLY A 112 23.27 8.27 -15.89
C GLY A 112 23.08 8.63 -17.36
N LEU A 113 22.35 9.71 -17.70
CA LEU A 113 22.04 10.10 -19.09
C LEU A 113 22.66 11.43 -19.53
N ARG A 114 23.49 12.07 -18.70
CA ARG A 114 24.34 13.16 -19.17
C ARG A 114 25.66 12.56 -19.64
N ARG A 115 25.78 12.42 -20.96
CA ARG A 115 27.03 12.19 -21.68
C ARG A 115 28.05 13.27 -21.38
#